data_AF-A0A2U1W2B3-F1
#
_entry.id   AF-A0A2U1W2B3-F1
#
_cell.length_a   1.000
_cell.length_b   1.000
_cell.length_c   1.000
_cell.angle_alpha   90.00
_cell.angle_beta   90.00
_cell.angle_gamma   90.00
#
_symmetry.space_group_name_H-M   'P 1'
#
loop_
_entity.id
_entity.type
_entity.pdbx_description
1 polymer ?
#
loop_
_entity_poly.entity_id
_entity_poly.type
_entity_poly.pdbx_seq_one_letter_code
_entity_poly.pdbx_strand_id
1 'polypeptide(L)'
;MYDGITRNEFERLWKAFLAQAANDFGTRAEAEAMRTALLDQNDAFRSLITATRQAQGQIETLHKQQQALHAQIAALSAVCGTLARGLSAAGVAPADLRAAIDSARTVLPESMRDDGAPAIDAVLALIPRE
;
A
#
# COMPACT_ATOMS: atom_id res chain seq x y z
N MET A 1 -42.58 -1.92 -67.69
CA MET A 1 -43.55 -0.94 -67.14
C MET A 1 -42.98 -0.49 -65.81
N TYR A 2 -42.21 0.61 -65.81
CA TYR A 2 -41.74 1.25 -64.58
C TYR A 2 -42.52 2.55 -64.49
N ASP A 3 -43.52 2.59 -63.62
CA ASP A 3 -44.14 3.85 -63.23
C ASP A 3 -43.08 4.68 -62.49
N GLY A 4 -42.72 5.81 -63.07
CA GLY A 4 -41.79 6.74 -62.44
C GLY A 4 -42.45 7.39 -61.23
N ILE A 5 -41.75 7.42 -60.10
CA ILE A 5 -42.20 8.13 -58.90
C ILE A 5 -42.50 9.60 -59.25
N THR A 6 -43.61 10.11 -58.75
CA THR A 6 -43.93 11.52 -58.92
C THR A 6 -42.94 12.38 -58.13
N ARG A 7 -42.71 13.62 -58.56
CA ARG A 7 -41.81 14.55 -57.88
C ARG A 7 -42.14 14.72 -56.38
N ASN A 8 -43.42 14.78 -56.04
CA ASN A 8 -43.87 14.92 -54.66
C ASN A 8 -43.54 13.68 -53.82
N GLU A 9 -43.60 12.50 -54.43
CA GLU A 9 -43.24 11.24 -53.79
C GLU A 9 -41.73 11.13 -53.57
N PHE A 10 -40.93 11.55 -54.55
CA PHE A 10 -39.48 11.69 -54.38
C PHE A 10 -39.13 12.66 -53.24
N GLU A 11 -39.71 13.86 -53.21
CA GLU A 11 -39.43 14.85 -52.16
C GLU A 11 -39.81 14.35 -50.76
N ARG A 12 -40.91 13.59 -50.64
CA ARG A 12 -41.31 12.95 -49.39
C ARG A 12 -40.31 11.90 -48.94
N LEU A 13 -39.91 11.00 -49.83
CA LEU A 13 -38.93 9.94 -49.55
C LEU A 13 -37.56 10.53 -49.23
N TRP A 14 -37.16 11.59 -49.92
CA TRP A 14 -35.90 12.30 -49.69
C TRP A 14 -35.87 12.98 -48.33
N LYS A 15 -36.96 13.66 -47.91
CA LYS A 15 -37.06 14.26 -46.57
C LYS A 15 -37.04 13.19 -45.47
N ALA A 16 -37.71 12.06 -45.68
CA ALA A 16 -37.68 10.94 -44.74
C ALA A 16 -36.28 10.34 -44.61
N PHE A 17 -35.57 10.17 -45.73
CA PHE A 17 -34.17 9.73 -45.75
C PHE A 17 -33.25 10.71 -45.01
N LEU A 18 -33.39 12.02 -45.24
CA LEU A 18 -32.59 13.03 -44.55
C LEU A 18 -32.87 13.06 -43.04
N ALA A 19 -34.13 12.89 -42.62
CA ALA A 19 -34.50 12.81 -41.21
C ALA A 19 -33.95 11.55 -40.54
N GLN A 20 -33.99 10.40 -41.23
CA GLN A 20 -33.39 9.15 -40.78
C GLN A 20 -31.87 9.29 -40.65
N ALA A 21 -31.20 9.82 -41.68
CA ALA A 21 -29.76 10.04 -41.68
C ALA A 21 -29.33 11.00 -40.56
N ALA A 22 -30.07 12.09 -40.33
CA ALA A 22 -29.82 13.01 -39.23
C ALA A 22 -29.95 12.34 -37.84
N ASN A 23 -30.91 11.43 -37.68
CA ASN A 23 -31.09 10.65 -36.46
C ASN A 23 -29.95 9.62 -36.26
N ASP A 24 -29.51 8.98 -37.35
CA ASP A 24 -28.37 8.07 -37.35
C ASP A 24 -27.04 8.81 -37.05
N PHE A 25 -26.88 10.07 -37.48
CA PHE A 25 -25.74 10.91 -37.11
C PHE A 25 -25.69 11.25 -35.61
N GLY A 26 -26.85 11.32 -34.93
CA GLY A 26 -26.92 11.46 -33.46
C GLY A 26 -26.26 10.30 -32.72
N THR A 27 -26.47 9.07 -33.21
CA THR A 27 -25.86 7.86 -32.61
C THR A 27 -24.35 7.77 -32.81
N ARG A 28 -23.81 8.39 -33.87
CA ARG A 28 -22.37 8.41 -34.15
C ARG A 28 -21.61 9.34 -33.20
N ALA A 29 -22.19 10.48 -32.85
CA ALA A 29 -21.61 11.39 -31.87
C ALA A 29 -21.61 10.77 -30.46
N GLU A 30 -22.70 10.09 -30.08
CA GLU A 30 -22.79 9.35 -28.82
C GLU A 30 -21.79 8.18 -28.76
N ALA A 31 -21.65 7.42 -29.85
CA ALA A 31 -20.66 6.34 -29.94
C ALA A 31 -19.22 6.86 -29.82
N GLU A 32 -18.89 8.00 -30.43
CA GLU A 32 -17.56 8.59 -30.32
C GLU A 32 -17.30 9.14 -28.90
N ALA A 33 -18.30 9.74 -28.26
CA ALA A 33 -18.20 10.18 -26.87
C ALA A 33 -17.97 9.00 -25.90
N MET A 34 -18.69 7.88 -26.09
CA MET A 34 -18.45 6.65 -25.34
C MET A 34 -17.06 6.07 -25.61
N ARG A 35 -16.58 6.12 -26.86
CA ARG A 35 -15.23 5.66 -27.23
C ARG A 35 -14.15 6.46 -26.51
N THR A 36 -14.26 7.79 -26.50
CA THR A 36 -13.33 8.66 -25.78
C THR A 36 -13.39 8.39 -24.27
N ALA A 37 -14.58 8.30 -23.68
CA ALA A 37 -14.73 8.00 -22.26
C ALA A 37 -14.11 6.63 -21.87
N LEU A 38 -14.25 5.61 -22.72
CA LEU A 38 -13.63 4.31 -22.50
C LEU A 38 -12.10 4.34 -22.61
N LEU A 39 -11.56 5.15 -23.53
CA LEU A 39 -10.11 5.35 -23.65
C LEU A 39 -9.54 6.07 -22.42
N ASP A 40 -10.19 7.15 -21.99
CA ASP A 40 -9.80 7.91 -20.79
C ASP A 40 -9.85 7.03 -19.53
N GLN A 41 -10.89 6.20 -19.39
CA GLN A 41 -10.97 5.21 -18.31
C GLN A 41 -9.87 4.16 -18.41
N ASN A 42 -9.54 3.68 -19.62
CA ASN A 42 -8.46 2.71 -19.80
C ASN A 42 -7.10 3.28 -19.35
N ASP A 43 -6.83 4.53 -19.70
CA ASP A 43 -5.60 5.22 -19.30
C ASP A 43 -5.56 5.46 -17.79
N ALA A 44 -6.69 5.83 -17.18
CA ALA A 44 -6.80 5.91 -15.72
C ALA A 44 -6.52 4.56 -15.04
N PHE A 45 -7.09 3.46 -15.55
CA PHE A 45 -6.83 2.12 -15.02
C PHE A 45 -5.37 1.71 -15.17
N ARG A 46 -4.72 2.01 -16.29
CA ARG A 46 -3.28 1.75 -16.49
C ARG A 46 -2.41 2.51 -15.50
N SER A 47 -2.77 3.76 -15.22
CA SER A 47 -2.10 4.58 -14.21
C SER A 47 -2.25 3.97 -12.81
N LEU A 48 -3.46 3.57 -12.43
CA LEU A 48 -3.74 2.91 -11.15
C LEU A 48 -2.99 1.58 -11.00
N ILE A 49 -2.90 0.78 -12.06
CA ILE A 49 -2.14 -0.48 -12.06
C ILE A 49 -0.65 -0.19 -11.82
N THR A 50 -0.10 0.83 -12.47
CA THR A 50 1.31 1.24 -12.29
C THR A 50 1.57 1.70 -10.86
N ALA A 51 0.71 2.57 -10.32
CA ALA A 51 0.81 3.05 -8.95
C ALA A 51 0.71 1.91 -7.93
N THR A 52 -0.20 0.95 -8.16
CA THR A 52 -0.36 -0.22 -7.28
C THR A 52 0.88 -1.11 -7.30
N ARG A 53 1.46 -1.37 -8.48
CA ARG A 53 2.72 -2.14 -8.59
C ARG A 53 3.88 -1.45 -7.88
N GLN A 54 3.98 -0.13 -7.99
CA GLN A 54 4.99 0.65 -7.28
C GLN A 54 4.79 0.54 -5.76
N ALA A 55 3.56 0.69 -5.28
CA ALA A 55 3.24 0.54 -3.85
C ALA A 55 3.57 -0.88 -3.35
N GLN A 56 3.28 -1.92 -4.13
CA GLN A 56 3.68 -3.30 -3.81
C GLN A 56 5.19 -3.45 -3.65
N GLY A 57 5.98 -2.89 -4.59
CA GLY A 57 7.45 -2.92 -4.46
C GLY A 57 7.98 -2.15 -3.26
N GLN A 58 7.32 -1.06 -2.86
CA GLN A 58 7.65 -0.33 -1.63
C GLN A 58 7.32 -1.15 -0.37
N ILE A 59 6.17 -1.81 -0.34
CA ILE A 59 5.76 -2.70 0.77
C ILE A 59 6.75 -3.85 0.92
N GLU A 60 7.15 -4.51 -0.17
CA GLU A 60 8.15 -5.58 -0.13
C GLU A 60 9.50 -5.10 0.42
N THR A 61 9.90 -3.88 0.05
CA THR A 61 11.14 -3.28 0.55
C THR A 61 11.05 -2.99 2.04
N LEU A 62 9.96 -2.37 2.50
CA LEU A 62 9.69 -2.12 3.91
C LEU A 62 9.65 -3.42 4.71
N HIS A 63 9.05 -4.48 4.17
CA HIS A 63 9.00 -5.79 4.82
C HIS A 63 10.41 -6.37 5.02
N LYS A 64 11.29 -6.29 4.02
CA LYS A 64 12.69 -6.73 4.14
C LYS A 64 13.45 -5.90 5.19
N GLN A 65 13.24 -4.59 5.22
CA GLN A 65 13.85 -3.71 6.22
C GLN A 65 13.38 -4.06 7.64
N GLN A 66 12.08 -4.31 7.82
CA GLN A 66 11.51 -4.73 9.09
C GLN A 66 12.09 -6.08 9.56
N GLN A 67 12.23 -7.06 8.65
CA GLN A 67 12.86 -8.35 8.98
C GLN A 67 14.32 -8.17 9.42
N ALA A 68 15.09 -7.33 8.72
CA ALA A 68 16.48 -7.05 9.09
C ALA A 68 16.58 -6.38 10.46
N LEU A 69 15.70 -5.41 10.75
CA LEU A 69 15.64 -4.73 12.03
C LEU A 69 15.30 -5.71 13.18
N HIS A 70 14.31 -6.58 12.98
CA HIS A 70 13.98 -7.62 13.97
C HIS A 70 15.16 -8.56 14.25
N ALA A 71 15.92 -8.94 13.22
CA ALA A 71 17.12 -9.76 13.39
C ALA A 71 18.21 -9.03 14.21
N GLN A 72 18.41 -7.72 13.95
CA GLN A 72 19.35 -6.89 14.72
C GLN A 72 18.92 -6.76 16.18
N ILE A 73 17.63 -6.52 16.44
CA ILE A 73 17.07 -6.46 17.80
C ILE A 73 17.30 -7.80 18.53
N ALA A 74 17.01 -8.93 17.88
CA ALA A 74 17.24 -10.26 18.48
C ALA A 74 18.72 -10.49 18.82
N ALA A 75 19.64 -10.10 17.92
CA ALA A 75 21.08 -10.21 18.15
C ALA A 75 21.53 -9.33 19.33
N LEU A 76 21.07 -8.08 19.40
CA LEU A 76 21.37 -7.17 20.51
C LEU A 76 20.83 -7.71 21.83
N SER A 77 19.58 -8.20 21.87
CA SER A 77 19.01 -8.83 23.06
C SER A 77 19.82 -10.04 23.53
N ALA A 78 20.34 -10.86 22.60
CA ALA A 78 21.19 -11.99 22.94
C ALA A 78 22.54 -11.55 23.55
N VAL A 79 23.15 -10.49 23.00
CA VAL A 79 24.38 -9.89 23.54
C VAL A 79 24.12 -9.31 24.93
N CYS A 80 23.07 -8.50 25.10
CA CYS A 80 22.68 -7.91 26.38
C CYS A 80 22.35 -8.97 27.43
N GLY A 81 21.62 -10.02 27.07
CA GLY A 81 21.33 -11.14 27.96
C GLY A 81 22.59 -11.91 28.37
N THR A 82 23.56 -12.06 27.46
CA THR A 82 24.86 -12.67 27.78
C THR A 82 25.68 -11.79 28.73
N LEU A 83 25.69 -10.48 28.50
CA LEU A 83 26.34 -9.51 29.38
C LEU A 83 25.71 -9.53 30.78
N ALA A 84 24.38 -9.52 30.88
CA ALA A 84 23.67 -9.55 32.15
C ALA A 84 23.99 -10.82 32.97
N ARG A 85 24.06 -11.99 32.30
CA ARG A 85 24.51 -13.24 32.92
C ARG A 85 25.96 -13.16 33.39
N GLY A 86 26.86 -12.59 32.57
CA GLY A 86 28.26 -12.41 32.92
C GLY A 86 28.45 -11.51 34.14
N LEU A 87 27.72 -10.40 34.22
CA LEU A 87 27.73 -9.48 35.36
C LEU A 87 27.18 -10.14 36.64
N SER A 88 26.10 -10.91 36.51
CA SER A 88 25.55 -11.67 37.65
C SER A 88 26.55 -12.72 38.14
N ALA A 89 27.23 -13.45 37.25
CA ALA A 89 28.28 -14.41 37.60
C ALA A 89 29.51 -13.73 38.23
N ALA A 90 29.78 -12.47 37.88
CA ALA A 90 30.84 -11.65 38.50
C ALA A 90 30.45 -11.08 39.88
N GLY A 91 29.24 -11.38 40.38
CA GLY A 91 28.78 -10.99 41.71
C GLY A 91 27.97 -9.69 41.75
N VAL A 92 27.58 -9.13 40.61
CA VAL A 92 26.63 -8.00 40.59
C VAL A 92 25.24 -8.50 41.00
N ALA A 93 24.62 -7.81 41.96
CA ALA A 93 23.31 -8.21 42.44
C ALA A 93 22.25 -8.11 41.32
N PRO A 94 21.33 -9.09 41.21
CA PRO A 94 20.24 -9.04 40.23
C PRO A 94 19.37 -7.79 40.35
N ALA A 95 19.17 -7.27 41.57
CA ALA A 95 18.44 -6.03 41.82
C ALA A 95 19.12 -4.80 41.19
N ASP A 96 20.44 -4.67 41.33
CA ASP A 96 21.21 -3.56 40.76
C ASP A 96 21.19 -3.59 39.23
N LEU A 97 21.31 -4.79 38.65
CA LEU A 97 21.19 -5.00 37.20
C LEU A 97 19.83 -4.56 36.66
N ARG A 98 18.74 -4.90 37.35
CA ARG A 98 17.38 -4.46 36.96
C ARG A 98 17.22 -2.96 37.07
N ALA A 99 17.65 -2.37 38.19
CA ALA A 99 17.58 -0.92 38.39
C ALA A 99 18.38 -0.16 37.31
N ALA A 100 19.53 -0.67 36.90
CA ALA A 100 20.33 -0.08 35.82
C ALA A 100 19.62 -0.16 34.46
N ILE A 101 18.98 -1.30 34.14
CA ILE A 101 18.21 -1.46 32.89
C ILE A 101 16.98 -0.56 32.89
N ASP A 102 16.25 -0.47 34.00
CA ASP A 102 15.10 0.42 34.12
C ASP A 102 15.52 1.90 34.01
N SER A 103 16.63 2.28 34.66
CA SER A 103 17.21 3.61 34.50
C SER A 103 17.58 3.89 33.04
N ALA A 104 18.23 2.95 32.35
CA ALA A 104 18.58 3.11 30.94
C ALA A 104 17.32 3.25 30.06
N ARG A 105 16.25 2.50 30.36
CA ARG A 105 14.97 2.60 29.67
C ARG A 105 14.38 4.00 29.78
N THR A 106 14.46 4.65 30.94
CA THR A 106 13.89 6.01 31.13
C THR A 106 14.58 7.09 30.31
N VAL A 107 15.82 6.85 29.86
CA VAL A 107 16.57 7.78 28.99
C VAL A 107 16.10 7.70 27.53
N LEU A 108 15.41 6.63 27.14
CA LEU A 108 14.92 6.45 25.79
C LEU A 108 13.70 7.36 25.49
N PRO A 109 13.61 7.93 24.28
CA PRO A 109 12.40 8.58 23.78
C PRO A 109 11.18 7.66 23.91
N GLU A 110 10.00 8.22 24.11
CA GLU A 110 8.76 7.44 24.35
C GLU A 110 8.47 6.44 23.22
N SER A 111 8.57 6.87 21.97
CA SER A 111 8.41 5.97 20.80
C SER A 111 9.37 4.78 20.82
N MET A 112 10.63 5.00 21.22
CA MET A 112 11.63 3.93 21.30
C MET A 112 11.42 3.04 22.52
N ARG A 113 10.86 3.57 23.62
CA ARG A 113 10.49 2.77 24.79
C ARG A 113 9.37 1.80 24.47
N ASP A 114 8.38 2.24 23.70
CA ASP A 114 7.23 1.42 23.34
C ASP A 114 7.62 0.33 22.33
N ASP A 115 8.35 0.70 21.28
CA ASP A 115 8.83 -0.24 20.26
C ASP A 115 9.85 -1.25 20.84
N GLY A 116 10.69 -0.79 21.76
CA GLY A 116 11.76 -1.59 22.37
C GLY A 116 11.32 -2.43 23.57
N ALA A 117 10.12 -2.22 24.12
CA ALA A 117 9.66 -2.88 25.35
C ALA A 117 9.79 -4.43 25.30
N PRO A 118 9.38 -5.13 24.23
CA PRO A 118 9.49 -6.59 24.18
C PRO A 118 10.94 -7.09 24.25
N ALA A 119 11.88 -6.36 23.65
CA ALA A 119 13.29 -6.72 23.66
C ALA A 119 13.93 -6.49 25.04
N ILE A 120 13.58 -5.39 25.69
CA ILE A 120 14.03 -5.06 27.05
C ILE A 120 13.47 -6.10 28.03
N ASP A 121 12.18 -6.43 27.93
CA ASP A 121 11.53 -7.43 28.77
C ASP A 121 12.17 -8.82 28.61
N ALA A 122 12.58 -9.19 27.38
CA ALA A 122 13.31 -10.43 27.12
C ALA A 122 14.68 -10.46 27.82
N VAL A 123 15.41 -9.34 27.89
CA VAL A 123 16.67 -9.24 28.63
C VAL A 123 16.41 -9.34 30.13
N LEU A 124 15.42 -8.62 30.65
CA LEU A 124 15.04 -8.65 32.07
C LEU A 124 14.61 -10.04 32.55
N ALA A 125 13.97 -10.83 31.68
CA ALA A 125 13.56 -12.21 31.97
C ALA A 125 14.75 -13.16 32.18
N LEU A 126 15.94 -12.84 31.66
CA LEU A 126 17.15 -13.65 31.82
C LEU A 126 17.90 -13.37 33.13
N ILE A 127 17.53 -12.30 33.85
CA ILE A 127 18.10 -11.97 35.16
C ILE A 127 17.34 -12.78 36.22
N PRO A 128 18.01 -13.47 37.17
CA PRO A 128 17.35 -14.24 38.23
C PRO A 128 16.41 -13.36 39.06
N ARG A 129 15.18 -13.81 39.32
CA ARG A 129 14.28 -13.14 40.28
C ARG A 129 14.65 -13.65 41.68
N GLU A 130 14.86 -12.73 42.61
CA GLU A 130 15.08 -13.03 44.03
C GLU A 130 13.84 -13.66 44.66
#